data_AF-A0A3L2LD63-F1
#
_entry.id   AF-A0A3L2LD63-F1
#
_cell.length_a   1.000
_cell.length_b   1.000
_cell.length_c   1.000
_cell.angle_alpha   90.00
_cell.angle_beta   90.00
_cell.angle_gamma   90.00
#
_symmetry.space_group_name_H-M   'P 1'
#
loop_
_entity.id
_entity.type
_entity.pdbx_description
1 polymer ?
#
loop_
_entity_poly.entity_id
_entity_poly.type
_entity_poly.pdbx_seq_one_letter_code
_entity_poly.pdbx_strand_id
1 'polypeptide(L)'
;MAHKFISATHNKKTLTAMYKMADGTIYIRKGGTIPWRLQNPGDVRPNKSNASEYLQPLRLAIADTASGQFSMFGSEEDGWETKKKLLRSSLYRDCTVSDMAKVYAPKEDGNDPERYAKEVLAESGVSPSLTMGDMDDATLERVMEAMKKEEGYYNLKETRVEKWVYTTNISVTDGIRPVAGVPFKATLGTCEYSCKTDKYGKLAPIVHKTEGMNIEVKAANAAGEYETAYSAQAGNESKNILLKRNFVQYKAHTLAHNPEPPHEKSQPKPTGYIIQSGDTLSEIAARYEVSVSELTENNGIKDPNKIYPGQRIVIYGKKGTDDPVIAPGHIDGDPVDGPLSPGGWTPDATGGSGSSPAETGGATPSGTGESYPLPPYPLPRIYIRY
;
A
#
# COMPACT_ATOMS: atom_id res chain seq x y z
N MET A 1 -6.44 -7.01 -0.03
CA MET A 1 -5.45 -7.67 0.85
C MET A 1 -4.20 -6.80 0.93
N ALA A 2 -3.28 -7.02 1.89
CA ALA A 2 -2.00 -6.28 1.91
C ALA A 2 -1.11 -6.78 0.76
N HIS A 3 -0.58 -5.85 -0.05
CA HIS A 3 0.35 -6.18 -1.14
C HIS A 3 1.65 -6.76 -0.56
N LYS A 4 2.06 -7.96 -1.02
CA LYS A 4 3.30 -8.60 -0.56
C LYS A 4 4.47 -8.29 -1.49
N PHE A 5 5.17 -7.19 -1.22
CA PHE A 5 6.41 -6.87 -1.93
C PHE A 5 7.58 -7.70 -1.39
N ILE A 6 8.47 -8.10 -2.29
CA ILE A 6 9.66 -8.92 -1.99
C ILE A 6 10.97 -8.11 -2.06
N SER A 7 10.93 -6.92 -2.66
CA SER A 7 12.05 -5.98 -2.68
C SER A 7 11.58 -4.57 -2.99
N ALA A 8 12.39 -3.58 -2.65
CA ALA A 8 12.16 -2.21 -3.04
C ALA A 8 13.48 -1.48 -3.37
N THR A 9 13.38 -0.43 -4.17
CA THR A 9 14.51 0.44 -4.51
C THR A 9 14.07 1.90 -4.51
N HIS A 10 15.00 2.82 -4.27
CA HIS A 10 14.75 4.26 -4.32
C HIS A 10 15.75 4.96 -5.23
N ASN A 11 15.25 5.83 -6.10
CA ASN A 11 16.06 6.72 -6.93
C ASN A 11 16.00 8.14 -6.37
N LYS A 12 17.12 8.59 -5.80
CA LYS A 12 17.29 9.93 -5.22
C LYS A 12 17.12 11.07 -6.23
N LYS A 13 17.52 10.87 -7.50
CA LYS A 13 17.45 11.92 -8.53
C LYS A 13 16.02 12.15 -9.01
N THR A 14 15.26 11.07 -9.18
CA THR A 14 13.89 11.14 -9.71
C THR A 14 12.81 11.11 -8.63
N LEU A 15 13.20 11.08 -7.34
CA LEU A 15 12.31 10.95 -6.19
C LEU A 15 11.28 9.83 -6.38
N THR A 16 11.79 8.63 -6.71
CA THR A 16 10.96 7.48 -7.11
C THR A 16 11.31 6.28 -6.24
N ALA A 17 10.31 5.70 -5.58
CA ALA A 17 10.39 4.38 -4.98
C ALA A 17 9.71 3.34 -5.87
N MET A 18 10.34 2.18 -6.02
CA MET A 18 9.82 1.05 -6.78
C MET A 18 9.76 -0.17 -5.87
N TYR A 19 8.57 -0.73 -5.69
CA TYR A 19 8.31 -1.94 -4.92
C TYR A 19 8.00 -3.08 -5.88
N LYS A 20 8.66 -4.22 -5.70
CA LYS A 20 8.53 -5.36 -6.60
C LYS A 20 7.85 -6.52 -5.90
N MET A 21 6.88 -7.12 -6.56
CA MET A 21 6.18 -8.34 -6.14
C MET A 21 6.86 -9.60 -6.68
N ALA A 22 6.48 -10.75 -6.13
CA ALA A 22 7.05 -12.05 -6.51
C ALA A 22 6.78 -12.43 -7.97
N ASP A 23 5.65 -11.99 -8.52
CA ASP A 23 5.25 -12.19 -9.91
C ASP A 23 5.95 -11.24 -10.90
N GLY A 24 6.80 -10.34 -10.40
CA GLY A 24 7.50 -9.33 -11.18
C GLY A 24 6.76 -7.99 -11.32
N THR A 25 5.52 -7.89 -10.86
CA THR A 25 4.76 -6.63 -10.85
C THR A 25 5.52 -5.57 -10.05
N ILE A 26 5.56 -4.35 -10.58
CA ILE A 26 6.23 -3.21 -9.95
C ILE A 26 5.19 -2.15 -9.58
N TYR A 27 5.19 -1.73 -8.32
CA TYR A 27 4.45 -0.58 -7.83
C TYR A 27 5.40 0.60 -7.64
N ILE A 28 5.08 1.72 -8.27
CA ILE A 28 5.91 2.93 -8.30
C ILE A 28 5.23 4.01 -7.47
N ARG A 29 5.96 4.60 -6.53
CA ARG A 29 5.62 5.87 -5.86
C ARG A 29 6.60 6.96 -6.27
N LYS A 30 6.10 8.06 -6.84
CA LYS A 30 6.90 9.22 -7.25
C LYS A 30 6.31 10.51 -6.65
N GLY A 31 7.17 11.48 -6.38
CA GLY A 31 6.76 12.71 -5.69
C GLY A 31 6.32 12.44 -4.25
N GLY A 32 5.59 13.35 -3.63
CA GLY A 32 5.26 13.28 -2.20
C GLY A 32 6.48 13.43 -1.28
N THR A 33 6.26 13.30 0.03
CA THR A 33 7.32 13.29 1.03
C THR A 33 8.10 11.97 1.03
N ILE A 34 9.32 11.99 1.59
CA ILE A 34 10.14 10.78 1.83
C ILE A 34 9.35 9.74 2.63
N PRO A 35 8.78 10.06 3.81
CA PRO A 35 8.07 9.09 4.64
C PRO A 35 6.93 8.38 3.89
N TRP A 36 6.13 9.12 3.11
CA TRP A 36 5.10 8.52 2.25
C TRP A 36 5.67 7.61 1.16
N ARG A 37 6.67 8.11 0.42
CA ARG A 37 7.25 7.43 -0.73
C ARG A 37 7.90 6.10 -0.32
N LEU A 38 8.45 6.03 0.89
CA LEU A 38 9.14 4.87 1.44
C LEU A 38 8.27 3.93 2.30
N GLN A 39 6.96 4.22 2.43
CA GLN A 39 6.07 3.52 3.35
C GLN A 39 6.58 3.53 4.80
N ASN A 40 7.20 4.65 5.18
CA ASN A 40 7.92 4.82 6.43
C ASN A 40 7.31 5.97 7.24
N PRO A 41 6.20 5.76 7.98
CA PRO A 41 5.50 6.79 8.74
C PRO A 41 6.28 7.37 9.93
N GLY A 42 7.48 6.85 10.22
CA GLY A 42 8.34 7.39 11.25
C GLY A 42 9.64 7.99 10.72
N ASP A 43 9.94 7.96 9.43
CA ASP A 43 11.30 8.26 8.97
C ASP A 43 12.37 7.39 9.68
N VAL A 44 12.01 6.14 9.98
CA VAL A 44 12.87 5.14 10.61
C VAL A 44 14.14 4.97 9.77
N ARG A 45 15.29 5.30 10.36
CA ARG A 45 16.60 5.17 9.72
C ARG A 45 17.17 3.75 9.85
N PRO A 46 17.99 3.27 8.90
CA PRO A 46 18.71 2.02 9.08
C PRO A 46 19.78 2.21 10.16
N ASN A 47 19.73 1.43 11.23
CA ASN A 47 20.70 1.55 12.31
C ASN A 47 22.09 1.01 11.88
N LYS A 48 23.17 1.68 12.30
CA LYS A 48 24.57 1.28 12.05
C LYS A 48 25.22 0.50 13.21
N SER A 49 24.54 0.37 14.35
CA SER A 49 25.01 -0.37 15.53
C SER A 49 23.90 -1.27 16.09
N ASN A 50 24.27 -2.23 16.95
CA ASN A 50 23.61 -3.48 17.36
C ASN A 50 22.12 -3.50 17.75
N ALA A 51 21.36 -2.42 17.58
CA ALA A 51 19.91 -2.39 17.72
C ALA A 51 19.18 -2.94 16.46
N SER A 52 19.74 -3.99 15.86
CA SER A 52 19.22 -4.66 14.65
C SER A 52 17.93 -5.44 14.87
N GLU A 53 17.57 -5.72 16.13
CA GLU A 53 16.52 -6.69 16.45
C GLU A 53 15.11 -6.21 16.04
N TYR A 54 14.83 -4.90 16.13
CA TYR A 54 13.52 -4.35 15.77
C TYR A 54 13.35 -4.03 14.27
N LEU A 55 14.43 -3.90 13.50
CA LEU A 55 14.38 -3.49 12.08
C LEU A 55 14.22 -4.65 11.10
N GLN A 56 14.80 -5.80 11.38
CA GLN A 56 15.07 -6.78 10.33
C GLN A 56 13.87 -7.59 9.81
N PRO A 57 12.83 -7.97 10.60
CA PRO A 57 11.78 -8.82 10.04
C PRO A 57 10.85 -8.09 9.06
N LEU A 58 10.76 -6.75 9.14
CA LEU A 58 9.76 -5.97 8.41
C LEU A 58 10.35 -5.02 7.35
N ARG A 59 11.65 -4.68 7.45
CA ARG A 59 12.30 -3.79 6.49
C ARG A 59 12.55 -4.49 5.15
N LEU A 60 12.08 -3.87 4.08
CA LEU A 60 12.20 -4.37 2.72
C LEU A 60 13.48 -3.92 2.01
N ALA A 61 13.91 -2.67 2.25
CA ALA A 61 15.12 -2.10 1.65
C ALA A 61 15.63 -0.88 2.44
N ILE A 62 16.75 -0.34 1.98
CA ILE A 62 17.30 0.95 2.44
C ILE A 62 17.26 1.93 1.26
N ALA A 63 16.66 3.09 1.46
CA ALA A 63 16.69 4.20 0.53
C ALA A 63 17.83 5.16 0.88
N ASP A 64 18.68 5.47 -0.10
CA ASP A 64 19.57 6.62 -0.02
C ASP A 64 18.84 7.87 -0.55
N THR A 65 18.86 8.95 0.23
CA THR A 65 18.14 10.20 -0.05
C THR A 65 19.04 11.42 0.14
N ALA A 66 18.51 12.62 -0.11
CA ALA A 66 19.26 13.86 0.14
C ALA A 66 19.53 14.10 1.63
N SER A 67 18.60 13.71 2.50
CA SER A 67 18.65 13.88 3.96
C SER A 67 19.15 12.63 4.71
N GLY A 68 19.87 11.74 4.00
CA GLY A 68 20.46 10.52 4.55
C GLY A 68 19.70 9.24 4.18
N GLN A 69 20.03 8.16 4.89
CA GLN A 69 19.45 6.85 4.62
C GLN A 69 18.18 6.62 5.46
N PHE A 70 17.19 5.98 4.84
CA PHE A 70 15.91 5.64 5.46
C PHE A 70 15.52 4.21 5.14
N SER A 71 14.83 3.56 6.06
CA SER A 71 14.25 2.24 5.83
C SER A 71 13.06 2.34 4.89
N MET A 72 12.89 1.34 4.03
CA MET A 72 11.72 1.16 3.18
C MET A 72 10.94 -0.06 3.64
N PHE A 73 9.62 0.06 3.68
CA PHE A 73 8.75 -1.02 4.15
C PHE A 73 7.82 -1.52 3.04
N GLY A 74 7.34 -2.76 3.17
CA GLY A 74 6.38 -3.34 2.23
C GLY A 74 4.99 -2.71 2.37
N SER A 75 4.66 -2.20 3.55
CA SER A 75 3.41 -1.52 3.84
C SER A 75 3.63 -0.39 4.85
N GLU A 76 2.65 0.52 4.94
CA GLU A 76 2.60 1.52 6.00
C GLU A 76 2.51 0.87 7.39
N GLU A 77 1.76 -0.23 7.49
CA GLU A 77 1.62 -1.07 8.70
C GLU A 77 2.99 -1.58 9.18
N ASP A 78 3.80 -2.15 8.28
CA ASP A 78 5.12 -2.66 8.61
C ASP A 78 6.05 -1.55 9.13
N GLY A 79 5.97 -0.37 8.53
CA GLY A 79 6.72 0.81 8.98
C GLY A 79 6.21 1.33 10.33
N TRP A 80 4.90 1.28 10.56
CA TRP A 80 4.26 1.64 11.82
C TRP A 80 4.69 0.72 12.96
N GLU A 81 4.59 -0.59 12.75
CA GLU A 81 5.02 -1.61 13.71
C GLU A 81 6.51 -1.53 14.02
N THR A 82 7.33 -1.26 13.00
CA THR A 82 8.77 -1.04 13.20
C THR A 82 9.04 0.19 14.07
N LYS A 83 8.30 1.29 13.86
CA LYS A 83 8.39 2.50 14.69
C LYS A 83 7.97 2.22 16.13
N LYS A 84 6.90 1.46 16.35
CA LYS A 84 6.45 1.05 17.69
C LYS A 84 7.56 0.28 18.42
N LYS A 85 8.13 -0.73 17.77
CA LYS A 85 9.25 -1.52 18.33
C LYS A 85 10.50 -0.69 18.60
N LEU A 86 10.80 0.27 17.72
CA LEU A 86 11.91 1.22 17.93
C LEU A 86 11.70 2.03 19.21
N LEU A 87 10.52 2.64 19.39
CA LEU A 87 10.22 3.46 20.56
C LEU A 87 10.16 2.64 21.86
N ARG A 88 9.86 1.35 21.78
CA ARG A 88 9.93 0.39 22.91
C ARG A 88 11.32 -0.19 23.16
N SER A 89 12.29 0.06 22.29
CA SER A 89 13.64 -0.48 22.44
C SER A 89 14.41 0.21 23.57
N SER A 90 15.52 -0.39 24.01
CA SER A 90 16.43 0.21 25.00
C SER A 90 16.97 1.59 24.62
N LEU A 91 16.87 1.99 23.34
CA LEU A 91 17.27 3.31 22.88
C LEU A 91 16.31 4.42 23.34
N TYR A 92 15.02 4.11 23.47
CA TYR A 92 13.98 5.12 23.68
C TYR A 92 13.03 4.82 24.84
N ARG A 93 12.99 3.58 25.35
CA ARG A 93 12.04 3.17 26.38
C ARG A 93 12.06 4.06 27.63
N ASP A 94 13.24 4.54 28.04
CA ASP A 94 13.40 5.34 29.25
C ASP A 94 13.39 6.84 28.95
N CYS A 95 13.16 7.23 27.68
CA CYS A 95 13.06 8.63 27.26
C CYS A 95 11.63 9.15 27.43
N THR A 96 11.50 10.38 27.89
CA THR A 96 10.29 11.18 27.65
C THR A 96 10.20 11.57 26.16
N VAL A 97 9.08 12.16 25.73
CA VAL A 97 8.97 12.74 24.36
C VAL A 97 10.07 13.76 24.09
N SER A 98 10.43 14.57 25.09
CA SER A 98 11.48 15.59 24.96
C SER A 98 12.88 14.99 24.84
N ASP A 99 13.17 13.91 25.58
CA ASP A 99 14.46 13.22 25.49
C ASP A 99 14.58 12.44 24.19
N MET A 100 13.49 11.79 23.77
CA MET A 100 13.41 11.08 22.50
C MET A 100 13.67 12.03 21.33
N ALA A 101 13.04 13.21 21.30
CA ALA A 101 13.20 14.17 20.20
C ALA A 101 14.66 14.57 19.95
N LYS A 102 15.46 14.73 21.01
CA LYS A 102 16.89 15.07 20.92
C LYS A 102 17.72 13.98 20.25
N VAL A 103 17.34 12.72 20.42
CA VAL A 103 18.01 11.56 19.82
C VAL A 103 17.45 11.25 18.43
N TYR A 104 16.15 11.44 18.24
CA TYR A 104 15.43 11.12 17.02
C TYR A 104 15.62 12.15 15.90
N ALA A 105 15.55 13.43 16.27
CA ALA A 105 15.70 14.59 15.40
C ALA A 105 16.77 15.53 15.99
N PRO A 106 18.05 15.11 16.01
CA PRO A 106 19.12 15.86 16.64
C PRO A 106 19.35 17.21 15.97
N LYS A 107 19.72 18.22 16.76
CA LYS A 107 19.96 19.59 16.30
C LYS A 107 21.13 19.68 15.32
N GLU A 108 22.11 18.79 15.46
CA GLU A 108 23.28 18.65 14.61
C GLU A 108 22.93 18.38 13.14
N ASP A 109 21.76 17.75 12.91
CA ASP A 109 21.21 17.49 11.58
C ASP A 109 20.36 18.67 11.03
N GLY A 110 20.36 19.82 11.73
CA GLY A 110 19.59 21.00 11.36
C GLY A 110 18.12 20.96 11.82
N ASN A 111 17.79 20.08 12.76
CA ASN A 111 16.44 19.96 13.33
C ASN A 111 16.24 20.88 14.54
N ASP A 112 14.98 20.97 14.99
CA ASP A 112 14.57 21.67 16.21
C ASP A 112 13.87 20.66 17.14
N PRO A 113 14.63 19.92 17.98
CA PRO A 113 14.08 18.87 18.83
C PRO A 113 13.14 19.43 19.90
N GLU A 114 13.34 20.67 20.35
CA GLU A 114 12.44 21.33 21.30
C GLU A 114 11.09 21.65 20.68
N ARG A 115 11.05 22.19 19.46
CA ARG A 115 9.80 22.44 18.73
C ARG A 115 9.10 21.12 18.43
N TYR A 116 9.84 20.13 17.93
CA TYR A 116 9.30 18.81 17.61
C TYR A 116 8.64 18.17 18.84
N ALA A 117 9.31 18.15 19.99
CA ALA A 117 8.75 17.61 21.23
C ALA A 117 7.49 18.36 21.67
N LYS A 118 7.49 19.69 21.55
CA LYS A 118 6.32 20.53 21.89
C LYS A 118 5.12 20.21 21.00
N GLU A 119 5.33 20.10 19.70
CA GLU A 119 4.28 19.77 18.72
C GLU A 119 3.71 18.37 18.98
N VAL A 120 4.58 17.38 19.20
CA VAL A 120 4.18 16.01 19.52
C VAL A 120 3.39 15.93 20.84
N LEU A 121 3.84 16.61 21.90
CA LEU A 121 3.14 16.66 23.19
C LEU A 121 1.76 17.33 23.07
N ALA A 122 1.69 18.45 22.34
CA ALA A 122 0.44 19.19 22.14
C ALA A 122 -0.60 18.36 21.39
N GLU A 123 -0.19 17.64 20.33
CA GLU A 123 -1.09 16.83 19.53
C GLU A 123 -1.49 15.52 20.23
N SER A 124 -0.54 14.84 20.87
CA SER A 124 -0.79 13.53 21.50
C SER A 124 -1.50 13.61 22.87
N GLY A 125 -1.43 14.78 23.52
CA GLY A 125 -2.01 15.04 24.83
C GLY A 125 -1.35 14.26 25.99
N VAL A 126 -0.17 13.67 25.77
CA VAL A 126 0.52 12.87 26.80
C VAL A 126 1.24 13.75 27.81
N SER A 127 1.38 13.25 29.04
CA SER A 127 2.16 13.93 30.07
C SER A 127 3.63 14.07 29.64
N PRO A 128 4.26 15.26 29.78
CA PRO A 128 5.67 15.46 29.44
C PRO A 128 6.65 14.60 30.26
N SER A 129 6.21 14.05 31.40
CA SER A 129 7.03 13.19 32.27
C SER A 129 6.89 11.69 31.97
N LEU A 130 5.93 11.29 31.13
CA LEU A 130 5.71 9.89 30.81
C LEU A 130 6.79 9.40 29.83
N THR A 131 7.40 8.26 30.14
CA THR A 131 8.42 7.65 29.27
C THR A 131 7.77 6.79 28.18
N MET A 132 8.47 6.56 27.07
CA MET A 132 7.98 5.68 25.99
C MET A 132 7.69 4.25 26.46
N GLY A 133 8.38 3.77 27.49
CA GLY A 133 8.19 2.44 28.09
C GLY A 133 6.96 2.35 28.98
N ASP A 134 6.61 3.44 29.67
CA ASP A 134 5.48 3.48 30.62
C ASP A 134 4.13 3.75 29.93
N MET A 135 4.13 4.21 28.68
CA MET A 135 2.91 4.37 27.88
C MET A 135 2.25 3.01 27.63
N ASP A 136 0.93 2.89 27.76
CA ASP A 136 0.23 1.77 27.12
C ASP A 136 0.27 1.92 25.59
N ASP A 137 -0.17 0.89 24.87
CA ASP A 137 -0.08 0.88 23.41
C ASP A 137 -0.94 1.95 22.76
N ALA A 138 -2.13 2.22 23.28
CA ALA A 138 -3.00 3.28 22.78
C ALA A 138 -2.39 4.67 22.97
N THR A 139 -1.69 4.90 24.09
CA THR A 139 -1.00 6.15 24.39
C THR A 139 0.22 6.33 23.49
N LEU A 140 1.01 5.27 23.30
CA LEU A 140 2.14 5.30 22.38
C LEU A 140 1.69 5.54 20.94
N GLU A 141 0.56 4.96 20.52
CA GLU A 141 0.02 5.18 19.18
C GLU A 141 -0.37 6.64 18.93
N ARG A 142 -1.00 7.33 19.91
CA ARG A 142 -1.25 8.78 19.80
C ARG A 142 0.04 9.59 19.63
N VAL A 143 1.10 9.23 20.34
CA VAL A 143 2.43 9.85 20.16
C VAL A 143 2.97 9.56 18.76
N MET A 144 2.87 8.32 18.28
CA MET A 144 3.33 7.93 16.95
C MET A 144 2.56 8.63 15.83
N GLU A 145 1.26 8.90 16.01
CA GLU A 145 0.40 9.64 15.08
C GLU A 145 0.81 11.10 15.00
N ALA A 146 1.00 11.74 16.15
CA ALA A 146 1.53 13.09 16.23
C ALA A 146 2.89 13.19 15.52
N MET A 147 3.82 12.28 15.79
CA MET A 147 5.09 12.22 15.08
C MET A 147 4.90 12.02 13.57
N LYS A 148 4.00 11.16 13.12
CA LYS A 148 3.75 10.91 11.68
C LYS A 148 3.22 12.15 10.95
N LYS A 149 2.44 12.97 11.65
CA LYS A 149 1.99 14.28 11.17
C LYS A 149 3.17 15.24 11.05
N GLU A 150 4.04 15.29 12.06
CA GLU A 150 5.27 16.11 12.04
C GLU A 150 6.25 15.68 10.93
N GLU A 151 6.41 14.38 10.69
CA GLU A 151 7.20 13.86 9.56
C GLU A 151 6.56 14.21 8.20
N GLY A 152 5.32 14.71 8.18
CA GLY A 152 4.62 15.06 6.95
C GLY A 152 4.29 13.86 6.09
N TYR A 153 3.98 12.70 6.69
CA TYR A 153 3.63 11.49 5.94
C TYR A 153 2.43 11.71 5.00
N TYR A 154 1.54 12.67 5.27
CA TYR A 154 0.41 13.03 4.39
C TYR A 154 0.60 14.31 3.57
N ASN A 155 1.76 14.96 3.66
CA ASN A 155 2.05 16.22 2.95
C ASN A 155 2.38 16.00 1.47
N LEU A 156 2.34 17.09 0.68
CA LEU A 156 2.61 17.10 -0.77
C LEU A 156 1.71 16.14 -1.56
N LYS A 157 0.45 15.99 -1.15
CA LYS A 157 -0.52 15.05 -1.73
C LYS A 157 -0.71 15.26 -3.23
N GLU A 158 -0.74 16.52 -3.65
CA GLU A 158 -0.86 16.97 -5.03
C GLU A 158 0.29 16.53 -5.94
N THR A 159 1.45 16.19 -5.37
CA THR A 159 2.62 15.72 -6.14
C THR A 159 2.74 14.20 -6.19
N ARG A 160 1.88 13.48 -5.46
CA ARG A 160 1.96 12.02 -5.32
C ARG A 160 1.48 11.36 -6.60
N VAL A 161 2.32 10.47 -7.12
CA VAL A 161 1.98 9.58 -8.22
C VAL A 161 2.20 8.14 -7.78
N GLU A 162 1.15 7.35 -7.92
CA GLU A 162 1.19 5.91 -7.73
C GLU A 162 0.90 5.23 -9.07
N LYS A 163 1.74 4.25 -9.45
CA LYS A 163 1.58 3.57 -10.73
C LYS A 163 1.96 2.10 -10.62
N TRP A 164 1.10 1.23 -11.15
CA TRP A 164 1.43 -0.16 -11.37
C TRP A 164 2.04 -0.35 -12.75
N VAL A 165 3.06 -1.20 -12.79
CA VAL A 165 3.81 -1.57 -13.97
C VAL A 165 3.87 -3.09 -14.02
N TYR A 166 3.16 -3.64 -14.99
CA TYR A 166 3.09 -5.08 -15.21
C TYR A 166 4.24 -5.55 -16.09
N THR A 167 4.63 -6.81 -15.92
CA THR A 167 5.80 -7.36 -16.59
C THR A 167 5.54 -8.75 -17.14
N THR A 168 6.15 -9.06 -18.27
CA THR A 168 6.32 -10.43 -18.74
C THR A 168 7.72 -10.90 -18.36
N ASN A 169 7.81 -11.90 -17.48
CA ASN A 169 9.05 -12.50 -17.01
C ASN A 169 9.24 -13.85 -17.71
N ILE A 170 10.38 -14.04 -18.36
CA ILE A 170 10.66 -15.25 -19.14
C ILE A 170 11.85 -15.99 -18.55
N SER A 171 11.65 -17.28 -18.25
CA SER A 171 12.70 -18.20 -17.84
C SER A 171 12.85 -19.32 -18.87
N VAL A 172 14.08 -19.76 -19.11
CA VAL A 172 14.41 -20.77 -20.12
C VAL A 172 15.08 -21.97 -19.46
N THR A 173 14.59 -23.17 -19.76
CA THR A 173 15.06 -24.45 -19.18
C THR A 173 15.21 -25.52 -20.26
N ASP A 174 16.13 -26.47 -20.09
CA ASP A 174 16.20 -27.70 -20.88
C ASP A 174 15.25 -28.80 -20.34
N GLY A 175 14.51 -28.50 -19.26
CA GLY A 175 13.66 -29.42 -18.53
C GLY A 175 14.30 -29.98 -17.26
N ILE A 176 15.61 -29.83 -17.09
CA ILE A 176 16.36 -30.26 -15.91
C ILE A 176 17.09 -29.07 -15.28
N ARG A 177 17.60 -28.14 -16.09
CA ARG A 177 18.44 -27.00 -15.67
C ARG A 177 18.06 -25.72 -16.39
N PRO A 178 18.31 -24.55 -15.77
CA PRO A 178 18.22 -23.27 -16.47
C PRO A 178 19.25 -23.18 -17.60
N VAL A 179 18.87 -22.54 -18.71
CA VAL A 179 19.76 -22.40 -19.89
C VAL A 179 20.26 -20.96 -19.99
N ALA A 180 21.53 -20.75 -19.69
CA ALA A 180 22.18 -19.44 -19.69
C ALA A 180 22.71 -19.02 -21.08
N GLY A 181 22.83 -17.71 -21.30
CA GLY A 181 23.48 -17.12 -22.47
C GLY A 181 22.74 -17.27 -23.80
N VAL A 182 21.50 -17.76 -23.78
CA VAL A 182 20.70 -17.97 -24.99
C VAL A 182 20.24 -16.62 -25.55
N PRO A 183 20.53 -16.29 -26.82
CA PRO A 183 20.09 -15.04 -27.42
C PRO A 183 18.62 -15.08 -27.79
N PHE A 184 17.95 -13.96 -27.54
CA PHE A 184 16.57 -13.69 -27.90
C PHE A 184 16.47 -12.29 -28.51
N LYS A 185 15.43 -12.10 -29.33
CA LYS A 185 14.97 -10.79 -29.78
C LYS A 185 13.59 -10.55 -29.22
N ALA A 186 13.40 -9.49 -28.46
CA ALA A 186 12.11 -9.10 -27.93
C ALA A 186 11.63 -7.83 -28.62
N THR A 187 10.37 -7.80 -29.04
CA THR A 187 9.71 -6.65 -29.65
C THR A 187 8.56 -6.20 -28.76
N LEU A 188 8.49 -4.89 -28.51
CA LEU A 188 7.40 -4.24 -27.78
C LEU A 188 6.88 -3.08 -28.64
N GLY A 189 5.74 -3.27 -29.30
CA GLY A 189 5.28 -2.34 -30.32
C GLY A 189 6.32 -2.19 -31.43
N THR A 190 6.91 -1.02 -31.57
CA THR A 190 7.97 -0.73 -32.57
C THR A 190 9.40 -0.84 -32.02
N CYS A 191 9.57 -1.07 -30.71
CA CYS A 191 10.89 -1.15 -30.08
C CYS A 191 11.40 -2.61 -30.11
N GLU A 192 12.60 -2.82 -30.64
CA GLU A 192 13.27 -4.14 -30.64
C GLU A 192 14.46 -4.13 -29.68
N TYR A 193 14.63 -5.23 -28.93
CA TYR A 193 15.68 -5.42 -27.96
C TYR A 193 16.35 -6.78 -28.21
N SER A 194 17.67 -6.78 -28.34
CA SER A 194 18.45 -8.02 -28.27
C SER A 194 18.78 -8.33 -26.82
N CYS A 195 18.42 -9.51 -26.34
CA CYS A 195 18.64 -9.94 -24.97
C CYS A 195 19.24 -11.34 -24.91
N LYS A 196 19.84 -11.68 -23.76
CA LYS A 196 20.36 -13.02 -23.48
C LYS A 196 19.89 -13.47 -22.11
N THR A 197 19.69 -14.77 -21.94
CA THR A 197 19.40 -15.32 -20.60
C THR A 197 20.59 -15.19 -19.67
N ASP A 198 20.34 -14.87 -18.40
CA ASP A 198 21.35 -14.85 -17.35
C ASP A 198 21.77 -16.26 -16.89
N LYS A 199 22.65 -16.35 -15.87
CA LYS A 199 23.10 -17.64 -15.31
C LYS A 199 21.97 -18.51 -14.71
N TYR A 200 20.79 -17.93 -14.48
CA TYR A 200 19.60 -18.61 -13.98
C TYR A 200 18.56 -18.84 -15.09
N GLY A 201 18.95 -18.68 -16.36
CA GLY A 201 18.07 -18.87 -17.50
C GLY A 201 17.00 -17.78 -17.65
N LYS A 202 17.11 -16.65 -16.97
CA LYS A 202 16.08 -15.58 -17.00
C LYS A 202 16.43 -14.51 -18.02
N LEU A 203 15.43 -14.03 -18.75
CA LEU A 203 15.51 -12.79 -19.50
C LEU A 203 15.23 -11.59 -18.60
N ALA A 204 15.74 -10.43 -19.00
CA ALA A 204 15.35 -9.17 -18.38
C ALA A 204 13.81 -9.00 -18.48
N PRO A 205 13.12 -8.60 -17.41
CA PRO A 205 11.66 -8.43 -17.44
C PRO A 205 11.20 -7.48 -18.54
N ILE A 206 10.18 -7.89 -19.28
CA ILE A 206 9.57 -7.11 -20.34
C ILE A 206 8.48 -6.24 -19.73
N VAL A 207 8.70 -4.93 -19.68
CA VAL A 207 7.76 -3.98 -19.05
C VAL A 207 6.60 -3.64 -19.98
N HIS A 208 5.37 -3.78 -19.49
CA HIS A 208 4.15 -3.39 -20.21
C HIS A 208 4.03 -1.87 -20.21
N LYS A 209 4.39 -1.22 -21.32
CA LYS A 209 4.34 0.26 -21.44
C LYS A 209 2.93 0.78 -21.69
N THR A 210 2.19 0.09 -22.55
CA THR A 210 0.84 0.45 -23.01
C THR A 210 0.01 -0.82 -23.07
N GLU A 211 -1.23 -0.76 -22.58
CA GLU A 211 -2.18 -1.86 -22.70
C GLU A 211 -2.49 -2.16 -24.18
N GLY A 212 -2.66 -3.45 -24.51
CA GLY A 212 -2.87 -3.92 -25.89
C GLY A 212 -1.60 -3.95 -26.75
N MET A 213 -0.46 -3.46 -26.26
CA MET A 213 0.81 -3.48 -27.02
C MET A 213 1.27 -4.92 -27.26
N ASN A 214 1.56 -5.26 -28.51
CA ASN A 214 2.11 -6.58 -28.84
C ASN A 214 3.50 -6.75 -28.24
N ILE A 215 3.67 -7.86 -27.53
CA ILE A 215 4.93 -8.40 -27.05
C ILE A 215 5.24 -9.62 -27.91
N GLU A 216 6.40 -9.62 -28.56
CA GLU A 216 6.88 -10.77 -29.32
C GLU A 216 8.29 -11.12 -28.85
N VAL A 217 8.57 -12.40 -28.62
CA VAL A 217 9.88 -12.88 -28.22
C VAL A 217 10.29 -13.99 -29.17
N LYS A 218 11.38 -13.76 -29.89
CA LYS A 218 11.96 -14.67 -30.87
C LYS A 218 13.25 -15.29 -30.37
N ALA A 219 13.44 -16.56 -30.67
CA ALA A 219 14.65 -17.31 -30.37
C ALA A 219 15.28 -17.82 -31.67
N ALA A 220 16.61 -17.94 -31.69
CA ALA A 220 17.30 -18.56 -32.82
C ALA A 220 17.00 -20.07 -32.88
N ASN A 221 16.61 -20.55 -34.07
CA ASN A 221 16.45 -21.95 -34.40
C ASN A 221 17.83 -22.60 -34.67
N ALA A 222 17.85 -23.89 -35.04
CA ALA A 222 19.10 -24.62 -35.27
C ALA A 222 19.90 -24.08 -36.47
N ALA A 223 19.24 -23.42 -37.42
CA ALA A 223 19.85 -22.75 -38.57
C ALA A 223 20.29 -21.31 -38.25
N GLY A 224 20.06 -20.81 -37.03
CA GLY A 224 20.37 -19.44 -36.62
C GLY A 224 19.31 -18.40 -37.00
N GLU A 225 18.18 -18.82 -37.57
CA GLU A 225 17.06 -17.95 -37.92
C GLU A 225 16.17 -17.70 -36.71
N TYR A 226 15.63 -16.49 -36.56
CA TYR A 226 14.81 -16.14 -35.39
C TYR A 226 13.33 -16.45 -35.62
N GLU A 227 12.79 -17.38 -34.82
CA GLU A 227 11.39 -17.78 -34.83
C GLU A 227 10.68 -17.33 -33.54
N THR A 228 9.38 -17.08 -33.62
CA THR A 228 8.56 -16.66 -32.47
C THR A 228 8.44 -17.78 -31.45
N ALA A 229 9.05 -17.57 -30.28
CA ALA A 229 9.00 -18.48 -29.14
C ALA A 229 7.84 -18.13 -28.18
N TYR A 230 7.42 -16.85 -28.16
CA TYR A 230 6.28 -16.37 -27.39
C TYR A 230 5.71 -15.09 -28.01
N SER A 231 4.39 -14.93 -27.96
CA SER A 231 3.72 -13.68 -28.26
C SER A 231 2.52 -13.48 -27.36
N ALA A 232 2.24 -12.22 -27.01
CA ALA A 232 1.07 -11.82 -26.24
C ALA A 232 0.78 -10.33 -26.43
N GLN A 233 -0.37 -9.89 -25.92
CA GLN A 233 -0.63 -8.47 -25.71
C GLN A 233 -0.31 -8.10 -24.26
N ALA A 234 0.36 -6.97 -24.09
CA ALA A 234 0.57 -6.33 -22.79
C ALA A 234 -0.79 -6.01 -22.17
N GLY A 235 -1.01 -6.51 -20.96
CA GLY A 235 -2.25 -6.28 -20.21
C GLY A 235 -1.98 -5.67 -18.84
N ASN A 236 -3.03 -5.66 -18.03
CA ASN A 236 -3.03 -5.24 -16.64
C ASN A 236 -2.58 -6.34 -15.64
N GLU A 237 -1.88 -7.36 -16.12
CA GLU A 237 -1.38 -8.48 -15.32
C GLU A 237 0.08 -8.78 -15.65
N SER A 238 0.85 -9.21 -14.66
CA SER A 238 2.19 -9.75 -14.90
C SER A 238 2.11 -11.22 -15.28
N LYS A 239 2.96 -11.64 -16.22
CA LYS A 239 2.99 -13.00 -16.76
C LYS A 239 4.33 -13.64 -16.50
N ASN A 240 4.33 -14.83 -15.94
CA ASN A 240 5.53 -15.65 -15.80
C ASN A 240 5.49 -16.75 -16.85
N ILE A 241 6.48 -16.75 -17.73
CA ILE A 241 6.60 -17.66 -18.87
C ILE A 241 7.80 -18.57 -18.65
N LEU A 242 7.56 -19.88 -18.66
CA LEU A 242 8.62 -20.87 -18.74
C LEU A 242 8.74 -21.39 -20.17
N LEU A 243 9.85 -21.08 -20.83
CA LEU A 243 10.21 -21.63 -22.14
C LEU A 243 11.06 -22.89 -21.96
N LYS A 244 10.51 -24.04 -22.34
CA LYS A 244 11.28 -25.30 -22.38
C LYS A 244 11.94 -25.47 -23.73
N ARG A 245 13.28 -25.61 -23.77
CA ARG A 245 14.07 -25.85 -24.97
C ARG A 245 14.23 -27.36 -25.23
N ASN A 246 13.45 -27.92 -26.16
CA ASN A 246 13.58 -29.30 -26.63
C ASN A 246 14.27 -29.32 -27.99
N PHE A 247 15.54 -29.72 -28.06
CA PHE A 247 16.29 -29.84 -29.34
C PHE A 247 16.20 -28.59 -30.25
N VAL A 248 16.02 -27.40 -29.66
CA VAL A 248 15.81 -26.05 -30.26
C VAL A 248 14.34 -25.55 -30.35
N GLN A 249 13.31 -26.38 -30.11
CA GLN A 249 11.92 -25.91 -29.99
C GLN A 249 11.64 -25.33 -28.59
N TYR A 250 10.93 -24.20 -28.52
CA TYR A 250 10.50 -23.57 -27.26
C TYR A 250 8.99 -23.72 -27.06
N LYS A 251 8.55 -24.09 -25.84
CA LYS A 251 7.14 -24.07 -25.44
C LYS A 251 6.94 -23.23 -24.18
N ALA A 252 5.97 -22.32 -24.21
CA ALA A 252 5.60 -21.42 -23.12
C ALA A 252 4.47 -22.01 -22.25
N HIS A 253 4.62 -21.93 -20.93
CA HIS A 253 3.49 -22.06 -19.98
C HIS A 253 3.29 -20.72 -19.28
N THR A 254 2.08 -20.18 -19.37
CA THR A 254 1.66 -18.94 -18.68
C THR A 254 1.02 -19.29 -17.35
N LEU A 255 1.55 -18.73 -16.26
CA LEU A 255 0.79 -18.53 -15.02
C LEU A 255 0.42 -17.05 -14.95
N ALA A 256 -0.87 -16.75 -15.17
CA ALA A 256 -1.41 -15.42 -14.95
C ALA A 256 -1.49 -15.16 -13.44
N HIS A 257 -0.94 -14.03 -13.00
CA HIS A 257 -1.23 -13.49 -11.68
C HIS A 257 -1.79 -12.09 -11.90
N ASN A 258 -3.03 -11.87 -11.46
CA ASN A 258 -3.66 -10.57 -11.50
C ASN A 258 -3.39 -9.90 -10.15
N PRO A 259 -2.36 -9.05 -10.02
CA PRO A 259 -2.20 -8.25 -8.80
C PRO A 259 -3.44 -7.37 -8.65
N GLU A 260 -3.91 -7.20 -7.42
CA GLU A 260 -5.00 -6.25 -7.16
C GLU A 260 -4.58 -4.87 -7.72
N PRO A 261 -5.42 -4.18 -8.53
CA PRO A 261 -5.15 -2.81 -8.97
C PRO A 261 -4.85 -1.93 -7.74
N PRO A 262 -4.25 -0.73 -7.90
CA PRO A 262 -4.10 0.16 -6.76
C PRO A 262 -5.48 0.31 -6.19
N HIS A 263 -5.66 -0.10 -4.94
CA HIS A 263 -6.83 0.33 -4.21
C HIS A 263 -6.71 1.86 -4.23
N GLU A 264 -7.45 2.54 -5.12
CA GLU A 264 -8.17 3.72 -4.66
C GLU A 264 -8.68 3.29 -3.31
N LYS A 265 -8.18 3.90 -2.22
CA LYS A 265 -8.64 3.58 -0.86
C LYS A 265 -10.12 3.32 -1.03
N SER A 266 -10.56 2.07 -0.89
CA SER A 266 -11.97 1.76 -1.05
C SER A 266 -12.61 2.69 -0.06
N GLN A 267 -13.27 3.75 -0.54
CA GLN A 267 -13.80 4.77 0.34
C GLN A 267 -14.68 3.97 1.28
N PRO A 268 -14.34 3.90 2.58
CA PRO A 268 -14.98 2.94 3.44
C PRO A 268 -16.47 3.22 3.35
N LYS A 269 -17.29 2.20 3.09
CA LYS A 269 -18.71 2.43 2.81
C LYS A 269 -19.28 3.26 3.97
N PRO A 270 -19.97 4.38 3.67
CA PRO A 270 -20.48 5.24 4.72
C PRO A 270 -21.44 4.44 5.59
N THR A 271 -21.11 4.31 6.87
CA THR A 271 -21.95 3.69 7.89
C THR A 271 -22.66 4.80 8.65
N GLY A 272 -23.99 4.76 8.68
CA GLY A 272 -24.78 5.70 9.47
C GLY A 272 -24.85 5.24 10.92
N TYR A 273 -24.48 6.09 11.88
CA TYR A 273 -24.58 5.83 13.31
C TYR A 273 -25.48 6.86 13.98
N ILE A 274 -26.32 6.41 14.91
CA ILE A 274 -27.16 7.29 15.75
C ILE A 274 -26.53 7.30 17.13
N ILE A 275 -26.08 8.48 17.56
CA ILE A 275 -25.44 8.69 18.85
C ILE A 275 -26.39 8.27 19.97
N GLN A 276 -25.92 7.43 20.89
CA GLN A 276 -26.66 6.96 22.05
C GLN A 276 -26.33 7.79 23.29
N SER A 277 -27.18 7.69 24.32
CA SER A 277 -26.88 8.32 25.62
C SER A 277 -25.60 7.74 26.20
N GLY A 278 -24.63 8.62 26.47
CA GLY A 278 -23.31 8.24 27.02
C GLY A 278 -22.21 8.05 25.97
N ASP A 279 -22.51 8.10 24.67
CA ASP A 279 -21.48 8.02 23.64
C ASP A 279 -20.60 9.28 23.61
N THR A 280 -19.30 9.07 23.38
CA THR A 280 -18.36 10.14 23.00
C THR A 280 -17.86 9.95 21.56
N LEU A 281 -17.50 11.04 20.87
CA LEU A 281 -16.91 10.92 19.53
C LEU A 281 -15.61 10.11 19.55
N SER A 282 -14.84 10.17 20.64
CA SER A 282 -13.60 9.40 20.81
C SER A 282 -13.85 7.89 20.85
N GLU A 283 -14.87 7.44 21.59
CA GLU A 283 -15.22 6.01 21.66
C GLU A 283 -15.83 5.50 20.36
N ILE A 284 -16.63 6.33 19.68
CA ILE A 284 -17.17 6.02 18.35
C ILE A 284 -16.01 5.93 17.33
N ALA A 285 -15.11 6.91 17.32
CA ALA A 285 -13.93 6.94 16.47
C ALA A 285 -13.09 5.67 16.64
N ALA A 286 -12.79 5.30 17.89
CA ALA A 286 -12.06 4.08 18.20
C ALA A 286 -12.81 2.82 17.74
N ARG A 287 -14.14 2.75 17.94
CA ARG A 287 -14.96 1.60 17.53
C ARG A 287 -14.96 1.37 16.02
N TYR A 288 -14.96 2.44 15.25
CA TYR A 288 -15.04 2.40 13.78
C TYR A 288 -13.69 2.56 13.08
N GLU A 289 -12.58 2.60 13.84
CA GLU A 289 -11.22 2.76 13.33
C GLU A 289 -11.06 4.02 12.46
N VAL A 290 -11.64 5.14 12.90
CA VAL A 290 -11.52 6.47 12.29
C VAL A 290 -11.01 7.47 13.33
N SER A 291 -10.49 8.62 12.92
CA SER A 291 -10.14 9.69 13.86
C SER A 291 -11.34 10.57 14.22
N VAL A 292 -11.28 11.23 15.39
CA VAL A 292 -12.29 12.22 15.79
C VAL A 292 -12.33 13.39 14.81
N SER A 293 -11.17 13.82 14.29
CA SER A 293 -11.09 14.88 13.27
C SER A 293 -11.89 14.49 12.04
N GLU A 294 -11.66 13.28 11.50
CA GLU A 294 -12.41 12.77 10.35
C GLU A 294 -13.92 12.69 10.64
N LEU A 295 -14.33 12.26 11.83
CA LEU A 295 -15.75 12.28 12.20
C LEU A 295 -16.32 13.70 12.21
N THR A 296 -15.61 14.66 12.77
CA THR A 296 -16.10 16.04 12.86
C THR A 296 -16.16 16.74 11.52
N GLU A 297 -15.15 16.56 10.68
CA GLU A 297 -15.09 17.13 9.32
C GLU A 297 -16.20 16.56 8.44
N ASN A 298 -16.38 15.24 8.45
CA ASN A 298 -17.37 14.55 7.62
C ASN A 298 -18.82 14.91 8.01
N ASN A 299 -19.05 15.32 9.25
CA ASN A 299 -20.38 15.59 9.79
C ASN A 299 -20.63 17.07 10.12
N GLY A 300 -19.69 17.97 9.80
CA GLY A 300 -19.81 19.40 10.10
C GLY A 300 -19.92 19.73 11.60
N ILE A 301 -19.36 18.89 12.46
CA ILE A 301 -19.39 19.06 13.91
C ILE A 301 -18.29 20.05 14.30
N LYS A 302 -18.67 21.22 14.81
CA LYS A 302 -17.72 22.29 15.16
C LYS A 302 -17.00 22.08 16.49
N ASP A 303 -17.65 21.37 17.41
CA ASP A 303 -17.14 21.11 18.75
C ASP A 303 -17.29 19.61 19.03
N PRO A 304 -16.18 18.84 19.03
CA PRO A 304 -16.22 17.39 19.23
C PRO A 304 -16.86 16.95 20.55
N ASN A 305 -16.91 17.84 21.55
CA ASN A 305 -17.49 17.55 22.86
C ASN A 305 -18.99 17.88 22.95
N LYS A 306 -19.60 18.42 21.88
CA LYS A 306 -21.02 18.78 21.81
C LYS A 306 -21.76 17.92 20.80
N ILE A 307 -21.97 16.68 21.19
CA ILE A 307 -22.84 15.74 20.48
C ILE A 307 -24.06 15.40 21.34
N TYR A 308 -25.15 15.02 20.69
CA TYR A 308 -26.43 14.76 21.38
C TYR A 308 -26.96 13.37 21.05
N PRO A 309 -27.52 12.64 22.03
CA PRO A 309 -28.24 11.40 21.77
C PRO A 309 -29.34 11.61 20.71
N GLY A 310 -29.45 10.69 19.77
CA GLY A 310 -30.35 10.77 18.62
C GLY A 310 -29.76 11.48 17.40
N GLN A 311 -28.59 12.13 17.52
CA GLN A 311 -27.90 12.73 16.39
C GLN A 311 -27.37 11.66 15.44
N ARG A 312 -27.70 11.80 14.14
CA ARG A 312 -27.18 10.92 13.09
C ARG A 312 -25.84 11.45 12.58
N ILE A 313 -24.84 10.58 12.52
CA ILE A 313 -23.53 10.84 11.92
C ILE A 313 -23.19 9.79 10.87
N VAL A 314 -22.36 10.17 9.91
CA VAL A 314 -21.82 9.33 8.84
C VAL A 314 -20.37 9.01 9.16
N ILE A 315 -20.03 7.73 9.09
CA ILE A 315 -18.72 7.21 9.46
C ILE A 315 -18.13 6.45 8.28
N TYR A 316 -16.92 6.82 7.87
CA TYR A 316 -16.17 6.15 6.80
C TYR A 316 -15.09 5.24 7.40
N GLY A 317 -15.52 4.23 8.17
CA GLY A 317 -14.64 3.31 8.91
C GLY A 317 -14.52 1.92 8.28
N LYS A 318 -13.44 1.18 8.60
CA LYS A 318 -13.15 -0.15 8.02
C LYS A 318 -14.10 -1.26 8.49
N LYS A 319 -14.69 -1.12 9.69
CA LYS A 319 -15.73 -2.02 10.22
C LYS A 319 -17.12 -1.46 9.93
N GLY A 320 -17.62 -1.73 8.73
CA GLY A 320 -19.07 -1.72 8.52
C GLY A 320 -19.63 -3.04 9.03
N THR A 321 -20.26 -3.04 10.21
CA THR A 321 -21.15 -4.15 10.57
C THR A 321 -22.41 -4.00 9.73
N ASP A 322 -22.71 -4.98 8.87
CA ASP A 322 -23.97 -5.09 8.12
C ASP A 322 -25.19 -5.40 9.02
N ASP A 323 -25.17 -4.99 10.29
CA ASP A 323 -26.25 -5.24 11.23
C ASP A 323 -27.29 -4.11 11.15
N PRO A 324 -28.57 -4.41 10.88
CA PRO A 324 -29.64 -3.43 10.98
C PRO A 324 -29.81 -3.00 12.43
N VAL A 325 -30.09 -1.71 12.60
CA VAL A 325 -30.39 -1.01 13.86
C VAL A 325 -31.24 -1.88 14.81
N ILE A 326 -30.67 -2.28 15.94
CA ILE A 326 -31.44 -2.72 17.12
C ILE A 326 -31.01 -1.88 18.33
N ALA A 327 -31.94 -1.08 18.84
CA ALA A 327 -31.81 -0.39 20.12
C ALA A 327 -32.01 -1.38 21.28
N PRO A 328 -31.18 -1.36 22.34
CA PRO A 328 -31.46 -2.12 23.55
C PRO A 328 -32.35 -1.31 24.50
N GLY A 329 -33.49 -1.89 24.91
CA GLY A 329 -34.30 -1.33 26.00
C GLY A 329 -35.68 -1.95 26.19
N HIS A 330 -35.77 -3.14 26.77
CA HIS A 330 -36.86 -3.49 27.70
C HIS A 330 -36.39 -4.60 28.65
N ILE A 331 -36.28 -4.26 29.93
CA ILE A 331 -36.21 -5.20 31.05
C ILE A 331 -37.66 -5.49 31.47
N ASP A 332 -38.00 -6.77 31.64
CA ASP A 332 -38.85 -7.31 32.72
C ASP A 332 -39.14 -8.82 32.49
N GLY A 333 -38.94 -9.64 33.52
CA GLY A 333 -39.66 -10.91 33.71
C GLY A 333 -38.86 -12.22 33.64
N ASP A 334 -38.75 -12.86 34.81
CA ASP A 334 -38.10 -14.13 35.14
C ASP A 334 -38.73 -15.42 34.50
N PRO A 335 -38.09 -16.61 34.65
CA PRO A 335 -38.14 -17.72 33.70
C PRO A 335 -39.16 -18.81 34.04
N VAL A 336 -39.54 -19.62 33.04
CA VAL A 336 -40.11 -20.97 33.25
C VAL A 336 -39.66 -21.97 32.17
N ASP A 337 -39.43 -23.19 32.64
CA ASP A 337 -38.92 -24.40 31.99
C ASP A 337 -39.72 -24.93 30.77
N GLY A 338 -39.03 -25.70 29.91
CA GLY A 338 -39.63 -26.89 29.27
C GLY A 338 -39.45 -27.03 27.75
N PRO A 339 -38.89 -28.15 27.23
CA PRO A 339 -38.48 -28.31 25.83
C PRO A 339 -39.52 -29.04 24.97
N LEU A 340 -39.55 -28.79 23.66
CA LEU A 340 -40.09 -29.74 22.67
C LEU A 340 -39.32 -29.73 21.33
N SER A 341 -39.16 -30.95 20.84
CA SER A 341 -38.39 -31.45 19.70
C SER A 341 -39.07 -31.26 18.31
N PRO A 342 -38.43 -31.69 17.19
CA PRO A 342 -38.61 -31.12 15.85
C PRO A 342 -39.50 -31.94 14.90
N GLY A 343 -40.04 -31.26 13.88
CA GLY A 343 -40.56 -31.81 12.62
C GLY A 343 -40.76 -30.63 11.66
N GLY A 344 -40.35 -30.61 10.40
CA GLY A 344 -40.23 -31.69 9.43
C GLY A 344 -41.38 -31.58 8.42
N TRP A 345 -41.22 -30.79 7.35
CA TRP A 345 -41.94 -30.99 6.08
C TRP A 345 -41.41 -30.10 4.93
N THR A 346 -41.00 -30.76 3.85
CA THR A 346 -41.04 -30.32 2.43
C THR A 346 -42.11 -31.20 1.73
N PRO A 347 -42.43 -31.13 0.41
CA PRO A 347 -42.13 -30.16 -0.65
C PRO A 347 -43.38 -29.76 -1.49
N ASP A 348 -43.23 -28.85 -2.46
CA ASP A 348 -43.55 -28.99 -3.92
C ASP A 348 -43.61 -27.60 -4.58
N ALA A 349 -42.77 -27.32 -5.58
CA ALA A 349 -43.05 -27.43 -7.04
C ALA A 349 -44.06 -26.38 -7.51
N THR A 350 -43.70 -25.41 -8.36
CA THR A 350 -43.58 -25.47 -9.83
C THR A 350 -43.43 -23.99 -10.24
N GLY A 351 -42.54 -23.55 -11.13
CA GLY A 351 -42.46 -23.82 -12.56
C GLY A 351 -42.26 -22.47 -13.29
N GLY A 352 -41.70 -22.48 -14.50
CA GLY A 352 -41.91 -21.38 -15.47
C GLY A 352 -40.69 -20.61 -15.97
N SER A 353 -40.01 -21.22 -16.95
CA SER A 353 -39.37 -20.65 -18.16
C SER A 353 -39.62 -19.16 -18.50
N GLY A 354 -38.57 -18.48 -19.00
CA GLY A 354 -38.76 -17.31 -19.91
C GLY A 354 -37.54 -16.46 -20.25
N SER A 355 -36.81 -16.86 -21.30
CA SER A 355 -36.23 -16.05 -22.40
C SER A 355 -35.48 -14.72 -22.18
N SER A 356 -34.26 -14.68 -22.74
CA SER A 356 -33.55 -13.48 -23.23
C SER A 356 -34.19 -12.97 -24.55
N PRO A 357 -33.97 -11.69 -24.98
CA PRO A 357 -32.85 -11.41 -25.90
C PRO A 357 -32.24 -9.98 -25.90
N ALA A 358 -30.99 -9.93 -26.38
CA ALA A 358 -30.35 -9.00 -27.36
C ALA A 358 -30.10 -7.49 -27.15
N GLU A 359 -28.82 -7.14 -27.40
CA GLU A 359 -28.22 -6.02 -28.17
C GLU A 359 -28.49 -4.52 -27.85
N THR A 360 -27.42 -3.73 -27.73
CA THR A 360 -26.90 -2.78 -28.77
C THR A 360 -25.93 -1.74 -28.20
N GLY A 361 -24.99 -1.26 -29.04
CA GLY A 361 -24.54 0.15 -29.04
C GLY A 361 -23.10 0.44 -28.62
N GLY A 362 -22.23 0.75 -29.59
CA GLY A 362 -20.85 1.20 -29.37
C GLY A 362 -20.66 2.72 -29.31
N ALA A 363 -19.43 3.16 -29.01
CA ALA A 363 -18.88 4.45 -29.42
C ALA A 363 -17.35 4.48 -29.26
N THR A 364 -16.66 4.91 -30.31
CA THR A 364 -15.26 5.37 -30.36
C THR A 364 -15.10 6.76 -29.72
N PRO A 365 -13.86 7.21 -29.41
CA PRO A 365 -13.25 8.18 -30.30
C PRO A 365 -11.70 8.12 -30.44
N SER A 366 -11.24 8.50 -31.64
CA SER A 366 -9.96 9.16 -31.98
C SER A 366 -9.79 10.47 -31.18
N GLY A 367 -8.65 10.97 -30.74
CA GLY A 367 -7.29 10.96 -31.28
C GLY A 367 -6.91 12.39 -31.68
N THR A 368 -6.07 13.08 -30.90
CA THR A 368 -5.15 14.16 -31.35
C THR A 368 -4.02 14.31 -30.34
N GLY A 369 -2.79 14.39 -30.85
CA GLY A 369 -1.59 14.64 -30.06
C GLY A 369 -1.31 16.13 -29.93
N GLU A 370 -0.77 16.52 -28.77
CA GLU A 370 -0.10 17.81 -28.59
C GLU A 370 1.19 17.60 -27.79
N SER A 371 2.29 17.98 -28.44
CA SER A 371 3.63 18.11 -27.88
C SER A 371 3.71 19.39 -27.04
N TYR A 372 4.06 19.27 -25.76
CA TYR A 372 4.36 20.42 -24.91
C TYR A 372 5.86 20.44 -24.54
N PRO A 373 6.62 21.50 -24.89
CA PRO A 373 7.96 21.72 -24.37
C PRO A 373 7.88 22.13 -22.89
N LEU A 374 8.74 21.55 -22.05
CA LEU A 374 8.79 21.84 -20.62
C LEU A 374 9.46 23.20 -20.35
N PRO A 375 8.81 24.13 -19.64
CA PRO A 375 9.48 25.31 -19.10
C PRO A 375 10.31 24.96 -17.86
N PRO A 376 11.44 25.66 -17.61
CA PRO A 376 12.25 25.44 -16.42
C PRO A 376 11.60 26.14 -15.22
N TYR A 377 11.22 25.38 -14.19
CA TYR A 377 10.88 25.95 -12.89
C TYR A 377 11.73 25.34 -11.76
N PRO A 378 12.28 26.18 -10.86
CA PRO A 378 13.19 25.77 -9.81
C PRO A 378 12.46 25.08 -8.64
N LEU A 379 13.20 24.19 -7.97
CA LEU A 379 12.76 23.40 -6.82
C LEU A 379 12.35 24.30 -5.63
N PRO A 380 11.31 23.93 -4.85
CA PRO A 380 11.02 24.60 -3.60
C PRO A 380 12.11 24.28 -2.58
N ARG A 381 12.83 25.32 -2.12
CA ARG A 381 13.63 25.28 -0.91
C ARG A 381 12.71 25.07 0.29
N ILE A 382 13.05 24.12 1.15
CA ILE A 382 12.42 23.95 2.46
C ILE A 382 12.70 25.23 3.25
N TYR A 383 11.69 26.10 3.37
CA TYR A 383 11.70 27.22 4.29
C TYR A 383 10.98 26.78 5.56
N ILE A 384 11.74 26.64 6.64
CA ILE A 384 11.22 26.84 8.00
C ILE A 384 10.81 28.32 8.03
N ARG A 385 9.51 28.61 8.17
CA ARG A 385 9.05 29.99 8.37
C ARG A 385 9.46 30.44 9.77
N TYR A 386 10.02 31.65 9.83
CA TYR A 386 10.40 32.39 11.05
C TYR A 386 9.21 32.67 11.95
#